data_AF-A0A921KJD5-F1
#
_entry.id   AF-A0A921KJD5-F1
#
_cell.length_a   1.000
_cell.length_b   1.000
_cell.length_c   1.000
_cell.angle_alpha   90.00
_cell.angle_beta   90.00
_cell.angle_gamma   90.00
#
_symmetry.space_group_name_H-M   'P 1'
#
loop_
_entity.id
_entity.type
_entity.pdbx_description
1 polymer ?
#
loop_
_entity_poly.entity_id
_entity_poly.type
_entity_poly.pdbx_seq_one_letter_code
_entity_poly.pdbx_strand_id
1 'polypeptide(L)'
;MSVYDQGKLVTVSNDKDISLKLLEGKHKLTFSYNDNEGKITHINKVVEVEKSSVSRYLIILCTLIVFGGCLSLVVYPKYRLKKGSVKYGKVN
;
A
#
# COMPACT_ATOMS: atom_id res chain seq x y z
N MET A 1 6.85 29.15 -9.80
CA MET A 1 6.61 27.95 -10.62
C MET A 1 5.29 27.30 -10.20
N SER A 2 4.46 26.93 -11.16
CA SER A 2 3.17 26.24 -10.92
C SER A 2 3.26 24.81 -11.45
N VAL A 3 2.81 23.83 -10.67
CA VAL A 3 2.81 22.43 -11.08
C VAL A 3 1.37 21.93 -11.18
N TYR A 4 1.05 21.37 -12.33
CA TYR A 4 -0.24 20.75 -12.62
C TYR A 4 -0.07 19.23 -12.73
N ASP A 5 -1.03 18.49 -12.23
CA ASP A 5 -1.17 17.05 -12.44
C ASP A 5 -2.47 16.80 -13.21
N GLN A 6 -2.37 16.19 -14.39
CA GLN A 6 -3.50 15.93 -15.29
C GLN A 6 -4.35 17.20 -15.58
N GLY A 7 -3.72 18.38 -15.58
CA GLY A 7 -4.38 19.67 -15.81
C GLY A 7 -4.96 20.33 -14.56
N LYS A 8 -4.92 19.69 -13.39
CA LYS A 8 -5.31 20.30 -12.11
C LYS A 8 -4.10 20.91 -11.42
N LEU A 9 -4.22 22.15 -10.93
CA LEU A 9 -3.15 22.78 -10.15
C LEU A 9 -2.95 22.02 -8.83
N VAL A 10 -1.74 21.52 -8.60
CA VAL A 10 -1.37 20.76 -7.39
C VAL A 10 -0.64 21.66 -6.42
N THR A 11 0.33 22.44 -6.91
CA THR A 11 1.12 23.33 -6.06
C THR A 11 1.68 24.51 -6.85
N VAL A 12 1.97 25.57 -6.11
CA VAL A 12 2.70 26.74 -6.59
C VAL A 12 3.85 26.96 -5.61
N SER A 13 5.08 26.98 -6.11
CA SER A 13 6.27 27.30 -5.30
C SER A 13 7.25 28.14 -6.10
N ASN A 14 8.00 29.00 -5.41
CA ASN A 14 9.13 29.74 -5.95
C ASN A 14 10.47 29.06 -5.65
N ASP A 15 10.45 27.90 -4.99
CA ASP A 15 11.65 27.12 -4.69
C ASP A 15 12.15 26.36 -5.92
N LYS A 16 13.46 26.12 -5.95
CA LYS A 16 14.13 25.40 -7.03
C LYS A 16 13.79 23.91 -7.07
N ASP A 17 13.55 23.33 -5.89
CA ASP A 17 13.19 21.92 -5.70
C ASP A 17 11.81 21.82 -5.04
N ILE A 18 10.96 20.94 -5.58
CA ILE A 18 9.61 20.69 -5.04
C ILE A 18 9.45 19.19 -4.82
N SER A 19 9.06 18.81 -3.60
CA SER A 19 8.66 17.44 -3.28
C SER A 19 7.15 17.28 -3.43
N LEU A 20 6.72 16.35 -4.28
CA LEU A 20 5.31 16.07 -4.57
C LEU A 20 4.98 14.64 -4.14
N LYS A 21 3.93 14.48 -3.32
CA LYS A 21 3.34 13.17 -3.03
C LYS A 21 2.21 12.92 -4.03
N LEU A 22 2.42 11.95 -4.92
CA LEU A 22 1.46 11.52 -5.93
C LEU A 22 0.79 10.22 -5.48
N LEU A 23 -0.44 10.01 -5.93
CA LEU A 23 -1.15 8.74 -5.74
C LEU A 23 -0.65 7.69 -6.73
N GLU A 24 -1.09 6.45 -6.58
CA GLU A 24 -0.78 5.39 -7.53
C GLU A 24 -1.41 5.66 -8.90
N GLY A 25 -0.65 5.41 -9.97
CA GLY A 25 -1.15 5.54 -11.34
C GLY A 25 -0.29 6.42 -12.25
N LYS A 26 -0.82 6.72 -13.43
CA LYS A 26 -0.14 7.54 -14.45
C LYS A 26 -0.49 9.01 -14.27
N HIS A 27 0.53 9.79 -13.95
CA HIS A 27 0.43 11.23 -13.72
C HIS A 27 1.11 11.97 -14.88
N LYS A 28 0.42 12.98 -15.42
CA LYS A 28 0.99 13.90 -16.41
C LYS A 28 1.26 15.20 -15.69
N LEU A 29 2.50 15.40 -15.30
CA LEU A 29 2.95 16.60 -14.61
C LEU A 29 3.29 17.67 -15.63
N THR A 30 2.65 18.83 -15.52
CA THR A 30 2.97 20.03 -16.29
C THR A 30 3.59 21.06 -15.35
N PHE A 31 4.86 21.36 -15.55
CA PHE A 31 5.57 22.42 -14.84
C PHE A 31 5.48 23.69 -15.68
N SER A 32 4.93 24.74 -15.10
CA SER A 32 4.83 26.07 -15.71
C SER A 32 5.73 27.03 -14.93
N TYR A 33 6.78 27.53 -15.57
CA TYR A 33 7.68 28.53 -14.97
C TYR A 33 7.66 29.82 -15.78
N ASN A 34 7.78 30.93 -15.06
CA ASN A 34 7.90 32.26 -15.65
C ASN A 34 9.37 32.66 -15.58
N ASP A 35 9.92 33.01 -16.73
CA ASP A 35 11.34 33.29 -16.95
C ASP A 35 11.77 34.66 -16.39
N ASN A 36 10.90 35.35 -15.63
CA ASN A 36 11.00 36.78 -15.21
C ASN A 36 11.08 37.79 -16.37
N GLU A 37 11.23 37.33 -17.61
CA GLU A 37 11.15 38.12 -18.85
C GLU A 37 9.74 38.09 -19.47
N GLY A 38 8.72 37.61 -18.73
CA GLY A 38 7.32 37.55 -19.18
C GLY A 38 6.98 36.36 -20.08
N LYS A 39 7.96 35.51 -20.39
CA LYS A 39 7.76 34.25 -21.09
C LYS A 39 7.39 33.16 -20.08
N ILE A 40 6.36 32.38 -20.40
CA ILE A 40 5.91 31.24 -19.58
C ILE A 40 6.24 29.96 -20.34
N THR A 41 7.14 29.17 -19.80
CA THR A 41 7.54 27.90 -20.40
C THR A 41 6.86 26.73 -19.71
N HIS A 42 6.40 25.76 -20.51
CA HIS A 42 5.67 24.59 -20.05
C HIS A 42 6.49 23.32 -20.32
N ILE A 43 6.82 22.56 -19.27
CA ILE A 43 7.47 21.26 -19.38
C ILE A 43 6.48 20.18 -18.98
N ASN A 44 6.25 19.23 -19.86
CA ASN A 44 5.39 18.07 -19.61
C ASN A 44 6.25 16.85 -19.31
N LYS A 45 5.99 16.17 -18.18
CA LYS A 45 6.62 14.91 -17.82
C LYS A 45 5.56 13.91 -17.41
N VAL A 46 5.62 12.71 -17.99
CA VAL A 46 4.76 11.60 -17.62
C VAL A 46 5.51 10.77 -16.58
N VAL A 47 4.88 10.55 -15.43
CA VAL A 47 5.42 9.74 -14.33
C VAL A 47 4.40 8.65 -14.02
N GLU A 48 4.86 7.41 -13.94
CA GLU A 48 4.05 6.27 -13.51
C GLU A 48 4.45 5.92 -12.08
N VAL A 49 3.51 6.10 -11.15
CA VAL A 49 3.70 5.81 -9.74
C VAL A 49 3.17 4.41 -9.46
N GLU A 50 4.07 3.51 -9.09
CA GLU A 50 3.69 2.13 -8.78
C GLU A 50 2.83 2.05 -7.52
N LYS A 51 1.83 1.17 -7.57
CA LYS A 51 0.97 0.84 -6.43
C LYS A 51 1.80 0.18 -5.33
N SER A 52 1.67 0.69 -4.11
CA SER A 52 2.37 0.11 -2.95
C SER A 52 1.96 -1.35 -2.73
N SER A 53 2.95 -2.24 -2.82
CA SER A 53 2.77 -3.70 -2.64
C SER A 53 2.48 -4.10 -1.19
N VAL A 54 2.61 -3.18 -0.23
CA VAL A 54 2.39 -3.42 1.20
C VAL A 54 1.00 -3.98 1.48
N SER A 55 -0.02 -3.46 0.78
CA SER A 55 -1.41 -3.94 0.91
C SER A 55 -1.56 -5.41 0.52
N ARG A 56 -0.84 -5.87 -0.52
CA ARG A 56 -0.87 -7.28 -0.97
C ARG A 56 -0.27 -8.20 0.09
N TYR A 57 0.86 -7.82 0.67
CA TYR A 57 1.51 -8.62 1.72
C TYR A 57 0.68 -8.68 3.01
N LEU A 58 0.01 -7.60 3.41
CA LEU A 58 -0.89 -7.60 4.55
C LEU A 58 -2.09 -8.55 4.35
N ILE A 59 -2.68 -8.58 3.14
CA ILE A 59 -3.77 -9.50 2.82
C ILE A 59 -3.31 -10.96 2.94
N ILE A 60 -2.14 -11.27 2.38
CA ILE A 60 -1.56 -12.62 2.46
C ILE A 60 -1.32 -13.03 3.92
N LEU A 61 -0.75 -12.15 4.73
CA LEU A 61 -0.52 -12.41 6.15
C LEU A 61 -1.84 -12.68 6.90
N CYS A 62 -2.88 -11.88 6.67
CA CYS A 62 -4.20 -12.10 7.25
C CYS A 62 -4.79 -13.45 6.85
N THR A 63 -4.67 -13.85 5.58
CA THR A 63 -5.17 -15.16 5.13
C THR A 63 -4.45 -16.33 5.82
N LEU A 64 -3.13 -16.25 6.02
CA LEU A 64 -2.36 -17.29 6.73
C LEU A 64 -2.79 -17.43 8.20
N ILE A 65 -3.04 -16.31 8.89
CA ILE A 65 -3.48 -16.31 10.29
C ILE A 65 -4.86 -16.96 10.42
N VAL A 66 -5.80 -16.59 9.55
CA VAL A 66 -7.15 -17.16 9.56
C VAL A 66 -7.10 -18.67 9.29
N PHE A 67 -6.31 -19.09 8.29
CA PHE A 67 -6.19 -20.51 7.95
C PHE A 67 -5.55 -21.32 9.09
N GLY A 68 -4.49 -20.81 9.71
CA GLY A 68 -3.85 -21.43 10.86
C GLY A 68 -4.77 -21.50 12.08
N GLY A 69 -5.55 -20.44 12.33
CA GLY A 69 -6.55 -20.38 13.41
C GLY A 69 -7.67 -21.40 13.22
N CYS A 70 -8.23 -21.52 12.00
CA CYS A 70 -9.26 -22.50 11.68
C CYS A 70 -8.76 -23.94 11.82
N LEU A 71 -7.55 -24.25 11.31
CA LEU A 71 -6.94 -25.58 11.48
C LEU A 71 -6.71 -25.91 12.96
N SER A 72 -6.23 -24.94 13.72
CA SER A 72 -6.05 -25.08 15.17
C SER A 72 -7.39 -25.34 15.86
N LEU A 73 -8.46 -24.60 15.54
CA LEU A 73 -9.79 -24.83 16.13
C LEU A 73 -10.40 -26.20 15.81
N VAL A 74 -10.08 -26.79 14.66
CA VAL A 74 -10.58 -28.13 14.29
C VAL A 74 -9.72 -29.24 14.90
N VAL A 75 -8.40 -29.08 14.92
CA VAL A 75 -7.46 -30.11 15.40
C VAL A 75 -7.32 -30.06 16.92
N TYR A 76 -7.32 -28.89 17.54
CA TYR A 76 -7.18 -28.69 18.98
C TYR A 76 -8.19 -29.46 19.85
N PRO A 77 -9.51 -29.45 19.57
CA PRO A 77 -10.46 -30.25 20.33
C PRO A 77 -10.21 -31.75 20.18
N LYS A 78 -9.87 -32.23 18.97
CA LYS A 78 -9.47 -33.64 18.76
C LYS A 78 -8.20 -33.99 19.52
N TYR A 79 -7.21 -33.10 19.56
CA TYR A 79 -5.96 -33.29 20.28
C TYR A 79 -6.15 -33.28 21.81
N ARG A 80 -7.02 -32.39 22.32
CA ARG A 80 -7.39 -32.30 23.74
C ARG A 80 -8.15 -33.54 24.20
N LEU A 81 -9.10 -34.03 23.41
CA LEU A 81 -9.84 -35.27 23.70
C LEU A 81 -8.92 -36.50 23.70
N LYS A 82 -7.98 -36.59 22.75
CA LYS A 82 -7.01 -37.70 22.70
C LYS A 82 -6.08 -37.72 23.92
N LYS A 83 -5.64 -36.56 24.42
CA LYS A 83 -4.88 -36.47 25.69
C LYS A 83 -5.74 -36.74 26.93
N GLY A 84 -7.04 -36.40 26.89
CA GLY A 84 -8.00 -36.69 27.97
C GLY A 84 -8.30 -38.18 28.12
N SER A 85 -8.56 -38.90 27.03
CA SER A 85 -8.82 -40.35 27.06
C SER A 85 -7.63 -41.17 27.55
N VAL A 86 -6.39 -40.73 27.33
CA VAL A 86 -5.20 -41.41 27.87
C VAL A 86 -5.12 -41.33 29.40
N LYS A 87 -5.69 -40.28 30.02
CA LYS A 87 -5.76 -40.18 31.50
C LYS A 87 -6.87 -41.03 32.12
N TYR A 88 -7.91 -41.38 31.36
CA TYR A 88 -9.04 -42.19 31.85
C TYR A 88 -9.02 -43.65 31.34
N GLY A 89 -8.12 -44.01 30.42
CA GLY A 89 -7.98 -45.36 29.86
C GLY A 89 -7.08 -46.31 30.68
N LYS A 90 -6.78 -45.99 31.94
CA LYS A 90 -6.04 -46.88 32.85
C LYS A 90 -6.86 -47.12 34.12
N VAL A 91 -8.03 -47.73 33.98
CA VAL A 91 -8.70 -48.45 35.07
C VAL A 91 -9.35 -49.70 34.47
N ASN A 92 -8.84 -50.85 34.94
CA ASN A 92 -9.17 -52.25 34.62
C ASN A 92 -8.85 -52.77 33.22
#